data_AF-A0A1S1Q819-F1
#
_entry.id   AF-A0A1S1Q819-F1
#
_cell.length_a   1.000
_cell.length_b   1.000
_cell.length_c   1.000
_cell.angle_alpha   90.00
_cell.angle_beta   90.00
_cell.angle_gamma   90.00
#
_symmetry.space_group_name_H-M   'P 1'
#
loop_
_entity.id
_entity.type
_entity.pdbx_description
1 polymer ?
#
loop_
_entity_poly.entity_id
_entity_poly.type
_entity_poly.pdbx_seq_one_letter_code
_entity_poly.pdbx_strand_id
1 'polypeptide(L)'
;MAGEARRYSIMLPSDVAEAAREHGGSGGLSAFVLAAVQRQLERIQLQELVEAAEAEHGPITDEEMRDVRETLARARVEQGTANRSAR
;
A
#
# COMPACT_ATOMS: atom_id res chain seq x y z
N MET A 1 8.63 18.09 -6.35
CA MET A 1 8.25 18.99 -7.46
C MET A 1 7.41 18.19 -8.43
N ALA A 2 6.12 18.53 -8.60
CA ALA A 2 5.32 17.89 -9.65
C ALA A 2 5.85 18.37 -11.01
N GLY A 3 6.36 17.44 -11.82
CA GLY A 3 6.78 17.75 -13.18
C GLY A 3 5.59 18.18 -14.04
N GLU A 4 5.89 18.87 -15.14
CA GLU A 4 4.88 19.27 -16.13
C GLU A 4 4.12 18.04 -16.67
N ALA A 5 2.79 18.11 -16.67
CA ALA A 5 1.95 17.04 -17.21
C ALA A 5 2.03 17.02 -18.74
N ARG A 6 2.39 15.86 -19.31
CA ARG A 6 2.39 15.62 -20.77
C ARG A 6 1.33 14.59 -21.13
N ARG A 7 0.72 14.75 -22.31
CA ARG A 7 -0.23 13.78 -22.86
C ARG A 7 0.52 12.59 -23.45
N TYR A 8 0.20 11.40 -22.97
CA TYR A 8 0.60 10.13 -23.56
C TYR A 8 -0.64 9.44 -24.13
N SER A 9 -0.49 8.71 -25.23
CA SER A 9 -1.57 7.92 -25.84
C SER A 9 -1.27 6.44 -25.67
N ILE A 10 -2.27 5.69 -25.19
CA ILE A 10 -2.20 4.24 -24.98
C ILE A 10 -3.49 3.60 -25.51
N MET A 11 -3.39 2.36 -25.95
CA MET A 11 -4.55 1.54 -26.30
C MET A 11 -5.04 0.81 -25.06
N LEU A 12 -6.36 0.85 -24.83
CA LEU A 12 -7.01 0.15 -23.72
C LEU A 12 -8.32 -0.47 -24.23
N PRO A 13 -8.68 -1.70 -23.81
CA PRO A 13 -10.01 -2.24 -24.05
C PRO A 13 -11.10 -1.26 -23.59
N SER A 14 -12.15 -1.10 -24.39
CA SER A 14 -13.18 -0.08 -24.16
C SER A 14 -13.94 -0.31 -22.86
N ASP A 15 -14.23 -1.57 -22.53
CA ASP A 15 -14.84 -2.00 -21.28
C ASP A 15 -14.00 -1.60 -20.05
N VAL A 16 -12.68 -1.80 -20.11
CA VAL A 16 -11.75 -1.39 -19.06
C VAL A 16 -11.70 0.14 -18.94
N ALA A 17 -11.72 0.85 -20.07
CA ALA A 17 -11.69 2.31 -20.08
C ALA A 17 -12.95 2.93 -19.45
N GLU A 18 -14.13 2.37 -19.73
CA GLU A 18 -15.38 2.82 -19.11
C GLU A 18 -15.42 2.50 -17.62
N ALA A 19 -15.05 1.27 -17.22
CA ALA A 19 -14.99 0.92 -15.81
C ALA A 19 -14.04 1.85 -15.03
N ALA A 20 -12.87 2.15 -15.60
CA ALA A 20 -11.92 3.09 -15.01
C ALA A 20 -12.47 4.53 -14.95
N ARG A 21 -13.23 4.99 -15.95
CA ARG A 21 -13.90 6.30 -15.93
C ARG A 21 -14.88 6.41 -14.77
N GLU A 22 -15.72 5.40 -14.57
CA GLU A 22 -16.71 5.36 -13.49
C GLU A 22 -16.06 5.47 -12.11
N HIS A 23 -14.97 4.71 -11.89
CA HIS A 23 -14.21 4.75 -10.63
C HIS A 23 -13.45 6.07 -10.43
N GLY A 24 -13.13 6.79 -11.50
CA GLY A 24 -12.43 8.08 -11.46
C GLY A 24 -13.30 9.28 -11.07
N GLY A 25 -14.62 9.09 -10.97
CA GLY A 25 -15.56 10.15 -10.59
C GLY A 25 -15.49 11.38 -11.50
N SER A 26 -15.47 12.58 -10.91
CA SER A 26 -15.42 13.85 -11.67
C SER A 26 -14.15 14.05 -12.50
N GLY A 27 -13.06 13.36 -12.16
CA GLY A 27 -11.80 13.38 -12.91
C GLY A 27 -11.72 12.33 -14.03
N GLY A 28 -12.72 11.45 -14.14
CA GLY A 28 -12.83 10.42 -15.17
C GLY A 28 -11.59 9.52 -15.29
N LEU A 29 -11.32 9.06 -16.51
CA LEU A 29 -10.26 8.08 -16.78
C LEU A 29 -8.89 8.55 -16.30
N SER A 30 -8.56 9.82 -16.55
CA SER A 30 -7.24 10.37 -16.24
C SER A 30 -6.96 10.35 -14.74
N ALA A 31 -7.94 10.69 -13.90
CA ALA A 31 -7.78 10.65 -12.45
C ALA A 31 -7.60 9.22 -11.94
N PHE A 32 -8.39 8.28 -12.47
CA PHE A 32 -8.25 6.87 -12.12
C PHE A 32 -6.87 6.32 -12.51
N VAL A 33 -6.44 6.56 -13.74
CA VAL A 33 -5.15 6.08 -14.27
C VAL A 33 -4.00 6.68 -13.48
N LEU A 34 -4.02 7.99 -13.20
CA LEU A 34 -2.99 8.63 -12.39
C LEU A 34 -2.87 7.96 -11.02
N ALA A 35 -3.98 7.79 -10.31
CA ALA A 35 -3.98 7.17 -8.99
C ALA A 35 -3.54 5.70 -9.04
N ALA A 36 -3.94 4.96 -10.08
CA ALA A 36 -3.51 3.57 -10.28
C ALA A 36 -2.02 3.45 -10.57
N VAL A 37 -1.48 4.31 -11.43
CA VAL A 37 -0.04 4.35 -11.75
C VAL A 37 0.78 4.74 -10.53
N GLN A 38 0.34 5.73 -9.74
CA GLN A 38 1.01 6.10 -8.49
C GLN A 38 1.09 4.92 -7.52
N ARG A 39 -0.04 4.26 -7.25
CA ARG A 39 -0.07 3.05 -6.42
C ARG A 39 0.84 1.94 -6.94
N GLN A 40 0.91 1.77 -8.26
CA GLN A 40 1.75 0.73 -8.85
C GLN A 40 3.24 1.06 -8.71
N LEU A 41 3.64 2.32 -8.92
CA LEU A 41 5.02 2.76 -8.72
C LEU A 41 5.45 2.61 -7.27
N GLU A 42 4.58 2.97 -6.32
CA GLU A 42 4.81 2.74 -4.88
C GLU A 42 5.01 1.25 -4.58
N ARG A 43 4.19 0.36 -5.16
CA ARG A 43 4.35 -1.10 -4.98
C ARG A 43 5.66 -1.63 -5.55
N ILE A 44 6.10 -1.14 -6.71
CA ILE A 44 7.39 -1.52 -7.29
C ILE A 44 8.53 -1.11 -6.36
N GLN A 45 8.51 0.13 -5.86
CA GLN A 45 9.52 0.62 -4.91
C GLN A 45 9.50 -0.15 -3.60
N LEU A 46 8.31 -0.48 -3.08
CA LEU A 46 8.18 -1.30 -1.87
C LEU A 46 8.73 -2.71 -2.09
N GLN A 47 8.49 -3.31 -3.25
CA GLN A 47 9.01 -4.63 -3.59
C GLN A 47 10.55 -4.61 -3.61
N GLU A 48 11.17 -3.59 -4.20
CA GLU A 48 12.63 -3.43 -4.19
C GLU A 48 13.19 -3.34 -2.76
N LEU A 49 12.51 -2.64 -1.84
CA LEU A 49 12.90 -2.55 -0.44
C LEU A 49 12.73 -3.88 0.30
N VAL A 50 11.64 -4.60 0.04
CA VAL A 50 11.40 -5.92 0.62
C VAL A 50 12.48 -6.90 0.17
N GLU A 51 12.78 -6.95 -1.13
CA GLU A 51 13.82 -7.83 -1.68
C GLU A 51 15.20 -7.54 -1.07
N ALA A 52 15.55 -6.27 -0.88
CA ALA A 52 16.79 -5.89 -0.21
C ALA A 52 16.84 -6.37 1.25
N ALA A 53 15.73 -6.23 2.00
CA ALA A 53 15.64 -6.68 3.38
C ALA A 53 15.69 -8.21 3.50
N GLU A 54 14.99 -8.94 2.62
CA GLU A 54 15.00 -10.39 2.60
C GLU A 54 16.36 -10.96 2.19
N ALA A 55 17.11 -10.27 1.32
CA ALA A 55 18.47 -10.66 0.99
C ALA A 55 19.43 -10.54 2.18
N GLU A 56 19.22 -9.56 3.06
CA GLU A 56 20.05 -9.35 4.25
C GLU A 56 19.65 -10.25 5.43
N HIS A 57 18.34 -10.47 5.65
CA HIS A 57 17.82 -11.09 6.86
C HIS A 57 17.11 -12.43 6.64
N GLY A 58 16.84 -12.79 5.39
CA GLY A 58 15.93 -13.88 5.05
C GLY A 58 14.46 -13.44 5.01
N PRO A 59 13.57 -14.25 4.41
CA PRO A 59 12.14 -13.97 4.36
C PRO A 59 11.51 -14.10 5.75
N ILE A 60 10.51 -13.26 6.03
CA ILE A 60 9.74 -13.34 7.27
C ILE A 60 8.76 -14.51 7.19
N THR A 61 8.81 -15.42 8.16
CA THR A 61 7.89 -16.56 8.22
C THR A 61 6.56 -16.22 8.88
N ASP A 62 5.52 -16.99 8.55
CA ASP A 62 4.20 -16.85 9.18
C ASP A 62 4.24 -17.10 10.70
N GLU A 63 5.15 -17.97 11.17
CA GLU A 63 5.36 -18.26 12.58
C GLU A 63 5.96 -17.06 13.30
N GLU A 64 7.05 -16.46 12.77
CA GLU A 64 7.65 -15.24 13.33
C GLU A 64 6.65 -14.09 13.37
N MET A 65 5.85 -13.90 12.31
CA MET A 65 4.81 -12.87 12.32
C MET A 65 3.73 -13.14 13.39
N ARG A 66 3.36 -14.39 13.61
CA ARG A 66 2.35 -14.76 14.62
C ARG A 66 2.88 -14.45 16.02
N ASP A 67 4.10 -14.88 16.33
CA ASP A 67 4.75 -14.68 17.62
C ASP A 67 4.90 -13.19 17.96
N VAL A 68 5.30 -12.38 16.98
CA VAL A 68 5.39 -10.92 17.14
C VAL A 68 4.00 -10.31 17.36
N ARG A 69 2.98 -10.73 16.61
CA ARG A 69 1.60 -10.23 16.80
C ARG A 69 1.05 -10.58 18.17
N GLU A 70 1.30 -11.79 18.68
CA GLU A 70 0.89 -12.18 20.03
C GLU A 70 1.58 -11.34 21.09
N THR A 71 2.89 -11.16 20.97
CA THR A 71 3.67 -10.30 21.86
C THR A 71 3.12 -8.86 21.87
N LEU A 72 2.85 -8.29 20.70
CA LEU A 72 2.29 -6.94 20.57
C LEU A 72 0.87 -6.84 21.17
N ALA A 73 0.04 -7.87 20.99
CA ALA A 73 -1.30 -7.90 21.56
C ALA A 73 -1.25 -7.93 23.10
N ARG A 74 -0.37 -8.75 23.69
CA ARG A 74 -0.16 -8.81 25.15
C ARG A 74 0.31 -7.47 25.70
N ALA A 75 1.33 -6.86 25.09
CA ALA A 75 1.85 -5.56 25.49
C ALA A 75 0.78 -4.45 25.47
N ARG A 76 -0.12 -4.44 24.47
CA ARG A 76 -1.23 -3.47 24.40
C ARG A 76 -2.25 -3.65 25.52
N VAL A 77 -2.56 -4.89 25.90
CA VAL A 77 -3.45 -5.18 27.04
C VAL A 77 -2.85 -4.65 28.33
N GLU A 78 -1.57 -4.94 28.57
CA GLU A 78 -0.83 -4.49 29.76
C GLU A 78 -0.78 -2.96 29.87
N GLN A 79 -0.49 -2.27 28.76
CA GLN A 79 -0.51 -0.80 28.69
C GLN A 79 -1.91 -0.23 28.97
N GLY A 80 -2.96 -0.84 28.42
CA GLY A 80 -4.34 -0.44 28.66
C GLY A 80 -4.80 -0.68 30.11
N THR A 81 -4.31 -1.74 30.76
CA THR A 81 -4.57 -2.00 32.18
C THR A 81 -3.82 -1.04 33.09
N ALA A 82 -2.56 -0.72 32.78
CA ALA A 82 -1.76 0.25 33.54
C ALA A 82 -2.38 1.65 33.49
N ASN A 83 -2.87 2.08 32.32
CA ASN A 83 -3.50 3.39 32.14
C ASN A 83 -4.87 3.51 32.85
N ARG A 84 -5.58 2.38 33.08
CA ARG A 84 -6.84 2.35 33.84
C ARG A 84 -6.63 2.35 35.35
N SER A 85 -5.55 1.78 35.85
CA SER A 85 -5.22 1.78 37.29
C SER A 85 -4.67 3.13 37.79
N ALA A 86 -4.30 4.03 36.88
CA ALA A 86 -3.77 5.36 37.19
C ALA A 86 -4.83 6.48 37.20
N ARG A 87 -6.13 6.13 37.11
CA ARG A 87 -7.28 7.02 37.26
C ARG A 87 -8.03 6.72 38.54
#